data_AF-A0A4S2TGV9-F1
#
_entry.id   AF-A0A4S2TGV9-F1
#
_cell.length_a   1.000
_cell.length_b   1.000
_cell.length_c   1.000
_cell.angle_alpha   90.00
_cell.angle_beta   90.00
_cell.angle_gamma   90.00
#
_symmetry.space_group_name_H-M   'P 1'
#
loop_
_entity.id
_entity.type
_entity.pdbx_description
1 polymer ?
#
loop_
_entity_poly.entity_id
_entity_poly.type
_entity_poly.pdbx_seq_one_letter_code
_entity_poly.pdbx_strand_id
1 'polypeptide(L)'
;MGTWDIGPFDNDTAADFADELDEAALEEREAMIRGVLKRAAGPADFLSVSASERAVGAAALVAAQHPDGDPACSNYGPSEPLPELPPDLRMLAVDALDQVVSNRSELA
;
A
#
# COMPACT_ATOMS: atom_id res chain seq x y z
N MET A 1 -14.84 -0.43 -9.12
CA MET A 1 -14.08 -1.08 -8.06
C MET A 1 -14.91 -1.05 -6.80
N GLY A 2 -15.05 -2.21 -6.15
CA GLY A 2 -15.79 -2.41 -4.93
C GLY A 2 -14.88 -2.82 -3.78
N THR A 3 -15.44 -2.77 -2.58
CA THR A 3 -14.81 -3.16 -1.31
C THR A 3 -15.68 -4.24 -0.70
N TRP A 4 -15.09 -5.32 -0.18
CA TRP A 4 -15.81 -6.50 0.30
C TRP A 4 -15.52 -6.87 1.75
N ASP A 5 -14.48 -6.30 2.36
CA ASP A 5 -14.19 -6.42 3.79
C ASP A 5 -13.32 -5.22 4.24
N ILE A 6 -12.74 -5.27 5.44
CA ILE A 6 -12.01 -4.16 6.07
C ILE A 6 -10.48 -4.31 6.01
N GLY A 7 -9.95 -5.39 5.44
CA GLY A 7 -8.52 -5.61 5.31
C GLY A 7 -7.88 -4.75 4.21
N PRO A 8 -6.54 -4.60 4.25
CA PRO A 8 -5.81 -3.67 3.37
C PRO A 8 -5.87 -4.04 1.88
N PHE A 9 -6.18 -5.30 1.56
CA PHE A 9 -6.34 -5.81 0.20
C PHE A 9 -7.78 -6.24 -0.12
N ASP A 10 -8.74 -5.92 0.76
CA ASP A 10 -10.13 -6.37 0.58
C ASP A 10 -10.97 -5.38 -0.27
N ASN A 11 -10.33 -4.85 -1.32
CA ASN A 11 -10.90 -4.02 -2.37
C ASN A 11 -10.19 -4.28 -3.71
N ASP A 12 -10.89 -4.07 -4.83
CA ASP A 12 -10.38 -4.43 -6.17
C ASP A 12 -9.04 -3.76 -6.45
N THR A 13 -8.90 -2.49 -6.07
CA THR A 13 -7.73 -1.72 -6.47
C THR A 13 -6.45 -2.16 -5.74
N ALA A 14 -6.56 -2.52 -4.46
CA ALA A 14 -5.44 -3.02 -3.68
C ALA A 14 -5.12 -4.47 -4.07
N ALA A 15 -6.13 -5.31 -4.33
CA ALA A 15 -5.94 -6.66 -4.84
C ALA A 15 -5.24 -6.64 -6.22
N ASP A 16 -5.68 -5.78 -7.16
CA ASP A 16 -5.00 -5.59 -8.45
C ASP A 16 -3.52 -5.18 -8.26
N PHE A 17 -3.23 -4.35 -7.25
CA PHE A 17 -1.86 -3.97 -6.93
C PHE A 17 -1.03 -5.13 -6.35
N ALA A 18 -1.63 -6.03 -5.57
CA ALA A 18 -0.98 -7.26 -5.13
C ALA A 18 -0.61 -8.16 -6.32
N ASP A 19 -1.53 -8.34 -7.26
CA ASP A 19 -1.28 -9.10 -8.49
C ASP A 19 -0.15 -8.46 -9.32
N GLU A 20 -0.15 -7.12 -9.48
CA GLU A 20 0.94 -6.39 -10.13
C GLU A 20 2.31 -6.64 -9.45
N LEU A 21 2.36 -6.73 -8.12
CA LEU A 21 3.58 -7.04 -7.38
C LEU A 21 4.04 -8.48 -7.59
N ASP A 22 3.11 -9.42 -7.66
CA ASP A 22 3.40 -10.84 -7.88
C ASP A 22 3.94 -11.10 -9.29
N GLU A 23 3.44 -10.38 -10.30
CA GLU A 23 3.92 -10.45 -11.67
C GLU A 23 5.29 -9.77 -11.88
N ALA A 24 5.67 -8.84 -11.01
CA ALA A 24 6.93 -8.11 -11.10
C ALA A 24 8.15 -8.92 -10.60
N ALA A 25 9.32 -8.61 -11.14
CA ALA A 25 10.58 -9.18 -10.65
C ALA A 25 10.83 -8.75 -9.19
N LEU A 26 11.46 -9.61 -8.40
CA LEU A 26 11.68 -9.40 -6.96
C LEU A 26 12.35 -8.04 -6.67
N GLU A 27 13.30 -7.64 -7.53
CA GLU A 27 14.06 -6.40 -7.40
C GLU A 27 13.25 -5.15 -7.73
N GLU A 28 12.12 -5.27 -8.42
CA GLU A 28 11.27 -4.15 -8.85
C GLU A 28 10.17 -3.83 -7.81
N ARG A 29 9.79 -4.81 -6.98
CA ARG A 29 8.68 -4.71 -6.03
C ARG A 29 8.87 -3.59 -5.00
N GLU A 30 10.08 -3.40 -4.49
CA GLU A 30 10.41 -2.29 -3.58
C GLU A 30 10.15 -0.93 -4.23
N ALA A 31 10.59 -0.76 -5.47
CA ALA A 31 10.42 0.49 -6.21
C ALA A 31 8.94 0.78 -6.50
N MET A 32 8.14 -0.26 -6.77
CA MET A 32 6.68 -0.16 -6.94
C MET A 32 6.00 0.31 -5.65
N ILE A 33 6.27 -0.34 -4.52
CA ILE A 33 5.75 0.04 -3.21
C ILE A 33 6.14 1.48 -2.88
N ARG A 34 7.43 1.82 -3.04
CA ARG A 34 7.94 3.19 -2.83
C ARG A 34 7.24 4.20 -3.73
N GLY A 35 6.99 3.85 -4.99
CA GLY A 35 6.33 4.72 -5.97
C GLY A 35 4.90 5.07 -5.56
N VAL A 36 4.13 4.06 -5.12
CA VAL A 36 2.76 4.25 -4.61
C VAL A 36 2.77 5.17 -3.38
N LEU A 37 3.62 4.87 -2.39
CA LEU A 37 3.68 5.67 -1.17
C LEU A 37 4.14 7.11 -1.43
N LYS A 38 5.14 7.33 -2.28
CA LYS A 38 5.59 8.69 -2.67
C LYS A 38 4.48 9.47 -3.37
N ARG A 39 3.68 8.82 -4.22
CA ARG A 39 2.58 9.48 -4.92
C ARG A 39 1.50 9.91 -3.94
N ALA A 40 1.17 9.07 -2.97
CA ALA A 40 0.17 9.37 -1.95
C ALA A 40 0.65 10.43 -0.94
N ALA A 41 1.92 10.38 -0.51
CA ALA A 41 2.51 11.35 0.41
C ALA A 41 2.81 12.72 -0.24
N GLY A 42 2.81 12.80 -1.58
CA GLY A 42 3.10 14.03 -2.31
C GLY A 42 2.04 15.12 -2.11
N PRO A 43 2.36 16.38 -2.48
CA PRO A 43 1.40 17.48 -2.44
C PRO A 43 0.37 17.33 -3.55
N ALA A 44 -0.59 16.43 -3.37
CA ALA A 44 -1.77 16.34 -4.21
C ALA A 44 -2.86 17.23 -3.61
N ASP A 45 -3.55 18.00 -4.45
CA ASP A 45 -4.75 18.72 -4.03
C ASP A 45 -5.87 17.73 -3.61
N PHE A 46 -5.82 16.51 -4.16
CA PHE A 46 -6.77 15.43 -3.91
C PHE A 46 -6.18 14.05 -4.23
N LEU A 47 -6.38 13.09 -3.33
CA LEU A 47 -6.02 11.68 -3.53
C LEU A 47 -7.26 10.89 -3.95
N SER A 48 -7.22 10.29 -5.14
CA SER A 48 -8.34 9.45 -5.63
C SER A 48 -8.49 8.19 -4.80
N VAL A 49 -9.71 7.64 -4.69
CA VAL A 49 -10.00 6.37 -4.00
C VAL A 49 -8.96 5.30 -4.38
N SER A 50 -8.72 5.12 -5.68
CA SER A 50 -7.79 4.11 -6.18
C SER A 50 -6.34 4.31 -5.74
N ALA A 51 -5.88 5.56 -5.64
CA ALA A 51 -4.54 5.87 -5.17
C ALA A 51 -4.45 5.67 -3.64
N SER A 52 -5.52 6.01 -2.92
CA SER A 52 -5.62 5.79 -1.48
C SER A 52 -5.65 4.31 -1.12
N GLU A 53 -6.43 3.50 -1.83
CA GLU A 53 -6.51 2.04 -1.64
C GLU A 53 -5.15 1.36 -1.86
N ARG A 54 -4.44 1.68 -2.94
CA ARG A 54 -3.07 1.16 -3.16
C ARG A 54 -2.10 1.62 -2.06
N ALA A 55 -2.23 2.86 -1.60
CA ALA A 55 -1.38 3.38 -0.54
C ALA A 55 -1.58 2.66 0.80
N VAL A 56 -2.82 2.33 1.15
CA VAL A 56 -3.13 1.51 2.33
C VAL A 56 -2.53 0.10 2.19
N GLY A 57 -2.72 -0.55 1.04
CA GLY A 57 -2.10 -1.85 0.74
C GLY A 57 -0.57 -1.81 0.87
N ALA A 58 0.07 -0.83 0.24
CA ALA A 58 1.52 -0.63 0.31
C ALA A 58 2.02 -0.38 1.76
N ALA A 59 1.30 0.43 2.54
CA ALA A 59 1.65 0.70 3.93
C ALA A 59 1.52 -0.55 4.82
N ALA A 60 0.51 -1.38 4.57
CA ALA A 60 0.33 -2.66 5.27
C ALA A 60 1.51 -3.62 5.01
N LEU A 61 2.02 -3.68 3.77
CA LEU A 61 3.20 -4.50 3.45
C LEU A 61 4.46 -4.02 4.17
N VAL A 62 4.66 -2.70 4.28
CA VAL A 62 5.76 -2.11 5.05
C VAL A 62 5.62 -2.45 6.54
N ALA A 63 4.41 -2.35 7.09
CA ALA A 63 4.13 -2.69 8.49
C ALA A 63 4.38 -4.17 8.78
N ALA A 64 4.01 -5.08 7.87
CA ALA A 64 4.17 -6.53 8.03
C ALA A 64 5.62 -7.00 8.08
N GLN A 65 6.59 -6.22 7.56
CA GLN A 65 8.02 -6.50 7.71
C GLN A 65 8.61 -5.94 9.02
N HIS A 66 7.83 -5.23 9.83
CA HIS A 66 8.27 -4.83 11.16
C HIS A 66 8.33 -6.07 12.07
N PRO A 67 9.36 -6.23 12.94
CA PRO A 67 9.44 -7.36 13.87
C PRO A 67 8.22 -7.50 14.79
N ASP A 68 7.63 -6.37 15.16
CA ASP A 68 6.37 -6.29 15.95
C ASP A 68 5.13 -6.07 15.07
N GLY A 69 5.25 -6.19 13.75
CA GLY A 69 4.17 -5.98 12.80
C GLY A 69 3.28 -7.19 12.67
N ASP A 70 1.96 -6.97 12.59
CA ASP A 70 1.04 -8.02 12.19
C ASP A 70 1.29 -8.39 10.72
N PRO A 71 1.24 -9.69 10.36
CA PRO A 71 1.30 -10.08 8.96
C PRO A 71 0.21 -9.36 8.17
N ALA A 72 0.51 -8.98 6.92
CA ALA A 72 -0.51 -8.51 5.99
C ALA A 72 -1.43 -9.68 5.64
N CYS A 73 -2.33 -10.02 6.56
CA CYS A 73 -3.30 -11.10 6.38
C CYS A 73 -4.39 -10.62 5.43
N SER A 74 -4.23 -10.88 4.15
CA SER A 74 -5.36 -10.99 3.24
C SER A 74 -5.09 -12.09 2.22
N ASN A 75 -6.11 -12.90 1.93
CA ASN A 75 -6.08 -13.86 0.82
C ASN A 75 -5.83 -13.17 -0.53
N TYR A 76 -5.99 -11.85 -0.59
CA TYR A 76 -5.86 -11.00 -1.77
C TYR A 76 -4.62 -10.08 -1.71
N GLY A 77 -3.75 -10.27 -0.71
CA GLY A 77 -2.41 -9.67 -0.71
C GLY A 77 -1.44 -10.42 -1.63
N PRO A 78 -0.23 -9.87 -1.86
CA PRO A 78 0.76 -10.52 -2.72
C PRO A 78 1.13 -11.89 -2.14
N SER A 79 1.16 -12.90 -3.01
CA SER A 79 1.46 -14.29 -2.68
C SER A 79 2.94 -14.62 -2.84
N GLU A 80 3.65 -13.87 -3.68
CA GLU A 80 5.08 -14.03 -3.91
C GLU A 80 5.90 -13.19 -2.90
N PRO A 81 7.13 -13.59 -2.56
CA PRO A 81 7.91 -12.93 -1.52
C PRO A 81 8.25 -11.48 -1.89
N LEU A 82 8.22 -10.60 -0.89
CA LEU A 82 8.73 -9.24 -1.05
C LEU A 82 10.23 -9.20 -0.73
N PRO A 83 10.99 -8.29 -1.35
CA PRO A 83 12.36 -8.00 -0.92
C PRO A 83 12.33 -7.39 0.49
N GLU A 84 13.49 -7.38 1.15
CA GLU A 84 13.65 -6.62 2.39
C GLU A 84 13.40 -5.13 2.11
N LEU A 85 12.39 -4.57 2.76
CA LEU A 85 11.97 -3.20 2.56
C LEU A 85 12.86 -2.26 3.40
N PRO A 86 13.46 -1.23 2.77
CA PRO A 86 14.26 -0.24 3.47
C PRO A 86 13.50 0.45 4.62
N PRO A 87 14.15 0.70 5.78
CA PRO A 87 13.47 1.25 6.95
C PRO A 87 12.91 2.67 6.74
N ASP A 88 13.42 3.43 5.76
CA ASP A 88 12.89 4.74 5.40
C ASP A 88 11.48 4.68 4.82
N LEU A 89 11.05 3.52 4.29
CA LEU A 89 9.68 3.32 3.82
C LEU A 89 8.65 3.39 4.95
N ARG A 90 9.04 3.18 6.21
CA ARG A 90 8.13 3.28 7.36
C ARG A 90 7.61 4.70 7.55
N MET A 91 8.51 5.68 7.52
CA MET A 91 8.11 7.10 7.60
C MET A 91 7.30 7.51 6.38
N LEU A 92 7.69 7.05 5.19
CA LEU A 92 6.95 7.32 3.97
C LEU A 92 5.54 6.72 3.97
N ALA A 93 5.36 5.53 4.56
CA ALA A 93 4.06 4.90 4.76
C ALA A 93 3.18 5.71 5.72
N VAL A 94 3.74 6.23 6.80
CA VAL A 94 3.03 7.14 7.71
C VAL A 94 2.59 8.41 6.97
N ASP A 95 3.50 9.06 6.24
CA ASP A 95 3.18 10.28 5.48
C ASP A 95 2.07 10.03 4.44
N ALA A 96 2.09 8.87 3.78
CA ALA A 96 1.05 8.47 2.83
C ALA A 96 -0.29 8.24 3.52
N LEU A 97 -0.32 7.53 4.66
CA LEU A 97 -1.54 7.27 5.42
C LEU A 97 -2.15 8.56 5.98
N ASP A 98 -1.31 9.49 6.45
CA ASP A 98 -1.77 10.81 6.92
C ASP A 98 -2.50 11.59 5.80
N GLN A 99 -2.03 11.48 4.54
CA GLN A 99 -2.75 12.04 3.39
C GLN A 99 -4.04 11.28 3.08
N VAL A 100 -4.03 9.95 3.17
CA VAL A 100 -5.22 9.10 2.91
C VAL A 100 -6.36 9.40 3.89
N VAL A 101 -6.08 9.68 5.16
CA VAL A 101 -7.11 9.99 6.17
C VAL A 101 -7.41 11.49 6.30
N SER A 102 -6.70 12.34 5.56
CA SER A 102 -6.96 13.77 5.54
C SER A 102 -8.21 14.09 4.74
N ASN A 103 -8.89 15.20 5.05
CA ASN A 103 -10.06 15.74 4.32
C ASN A 103 -9.82 16.05 2.82
N ARG A 104 -8.64 15.70 2.30
CA ARG A 104 -8.22 15.80 0.89
C ARG A 104 -8.20 14.44 0.18
N SER A 105 -8.81 13.43 0.78
CA SER A 105 -8.92 12.06 0.26
C SER A 105 -10.38 11.65 0.16
N GLU A 106 -10.70 10.86 -0.87
CA GLU A 106 -12.04 10.27 -1.03
C GLU A 106 -12.39 9.20 0.02
N LEU A 107 -11.43 8.80 0.85
CA LEU A 107 -11.62 7.83 1.94
C LEU A 107 -11.81 8.46 3.33
N ALA A 108 -11.82 9.79 3.43
CA ALA A 108 -11.97 10.52 4.70
C ALA A 108 -13.41 10.65 5.18
#